data_AF-A0A961KN20-F1
#
_entry.id   AF-A0A961KN20-F1
#
_cell.length_a   1.000
_cell.length_b   1.000
_cell.length_c   1.000
_cell.angle_alpha   90.00
_cell.angle_beta   90.00
_cell.angle_gamma   90.00
#
_symmetry.space_group_name_H-M   'P 1'
#
loop_
_entity.id
_entity.type
_entity.pdbx_description
1 polymer ?
#
loop_
_entity_poly.entity_id
_entity_poly.type
_entity_poly.pdbx_seq_one_letter_code
_entity_poly.pdbx_strand_id
1 'polypeptide(L)'
;GAYLDPGASLAGQRIIVATDLDGDPVEARIRIAAAFSEAELRRLFADRITAGDICQWSRRDRAVLARRREMFGALVLSDQHWRDCPPERIAAAMIDGIRDLGLGALAFSKAATYLIARVEFLRLRGAELPDFSEAGLLEALPDWLAPYLGNCRRASDLKSLDLFPGLASRLTWEQNKLLDRLAPASITAPTGTRLAVDYGGAQPSVSVRLQEMFGLDEHPTVGPNRLPLLIELLSPAQRPVQTTADLPGFWRSSYADVRKDMRGRYPRHPWPEDPTIAAPTRRAKPRGT
;
A
#
# COMPACT_ATOMS: atom_id res chain seq x y z
N GLY A 1 -25.86 24.78 26.43
CA GLY A 1 -25.80 23.73 27.47
C GLY A 1 -26.67 24.15 28.64
N ALA A 2 -26.82 23.32 29.67
CA ALA A 2 -27.49 23.72 30.91
C ALA A 2 -26.73 23.16 32.11
N TYR A 3 -26.73 23.88 33.24
CA TYR A 3 -25.93 23.51 34.41
C TYR A 3 -26.71 23.64 35.73
N LEU A 4 -26.29 22.85 36.72
CA LEU A 4 -26.68 22.98 38.14
C LEU A 4 -25.47 23.47 38.94
N ASP A 5 -25.72 24.17 40.04
CA ASP A 5 -24.63 24.52 40.96
C ASP A 5 -23.99 23.24 41.55
N PRO A 6 -22.66 23.19 41.72
CA PRO A 6 -21.97 22.00 42.22
C PRO A 6 -22.44 21.49 43.58
N GLY A 7 -23.02 22.37 44.42
CA GLY A 7 -23.57 22.03 45.74
C GLY A 7 -25.04 21.58 45.72
N ALA A 8 -25.70 21.54 44.56
CA ALA A 8 -27.09 21.12 44.46
C ALA A 8 -27.24 19.62 44.77
N SER A 9 -28.32 19.24 45.45
CA SER A 9 -28.61 17.84 45.81
C SER A 9 -28.71 16.90 44.60
N LEU A 10 -29.03 17.44 43.43
CA LEU A 10 -29.13 16.72 42.16
C LEU A 10 -27.84 16.67 41.34
N ALA A 11 -26.76 17.34 41.78
CA ALA A 11 -25.51 17.43 41.00
C ALA A 11 -24.86 16.05 40.73
N GLY A 12 -25.10 15.07 41.60
CA GLY A 12 -24.62 13.69 41.44
C GLY A 12 -25.57 12.77 40.64
N GLN A 13 -26.75 13.25 40.24
CA GLN A 13 -27.70 12.44 39.49
C GLN A 13 -27.29 12.34 38.01
N ARG A 14 -27.31 11.11 37.48
CA ARG A 14 -26.97 10.86 36.07
C ARG A 14 -27.98 11.47 35.09
N ILE A 15 -29.26 11.46 35.45
CA ILE A 15 -30.36 11.96 34.63
C ILE A 15 -31.28 12.81 35.53
N ILE A 16 -31.68 13.96 35.00
CA ILE A 16 -32.62 14.88 35.62
C ILE A 16 -33.61 15.38 34.56
N VAL A 17 -34.76 15.85 35.01
CA VAL A 17 -35.69 16.62 34.18
C VAL A 17 -35.66 18.06 34.68
N ALA A 18 -35.12 18.98 33.87
CA ALA A 18 -35.19 20.40 34.13
C ALA A 18 -36.55 20.94 33.65
N THR A 19 -37.31 21.54 34.56
CA THR A 19 -38.62 22.13 34.25
C THR A 19 -38.59 23.65 34.21
N ASP A 20 -37.54 24.27 34.78
CA ASP A 20 -37.30 25.72 34.71
C ASP A 20 -35.81 26.05 34.54
N LEU A 21 -35.54 26.98 33.64
CA LEU A 21 -34.21 27.44 33.23
C LEU A 21 -34.24 28.97 33.23
N ASP A 22 -33.11 29.63 33.51
CA ASP A 22 -33.04 31.09 33.52
C ASP A 22 -33.07 31.75 32.14
N GLY A 23 -32.95 30.97 31.06
CA GLY A 23 -33.10 31.41 29.68
C GLY A 23 -31.81 31.93 29.04
N ASP A 24 -30.64 31.74 29.64
CA ASP A 24 -29.38 32.07 28.99
C ASP A 24 -29.19 31.23 27.70
N PRO A 25 -28.91 31.86 26.53
CA PRO A 25 -28.88 31.17 25.25
C PRO A 25 -27.61 30.31 25.03
N VAL A 26 -26.56 30.49 25.83
CA VAL A 26 -25.30 29.76 25.73
C VAL A 26 -25.25 28.64 26.76
N GLU A 27 -25.48 28.98 28.02
CA GLU A 27 -25.39 28.06 29.15
C GLU A 27 -26.42 28.40 30.24
N ALA A 28 -27.63 27.85 30.11
CA ALA A 28 -28.73 28.14 31.01
C ALA A 28 -28.57 27.52 32.39
N ARG A 29 -28.79 28.31 33.44
CA ARG A 29 -28.84 27.80 34.82
C ARG A 29 -30.17 27.11 35.07
N ILE A 30 -30.09 25.87 35.56
CA ILE A 30 -31.26 25.09 35.98
C ILE A 30 -31.74 25.63 37.33
N ARG A 31 -32.99 26.09 37.38
CA ARG A 31 -33.63 26.61 38.61
C ARG A 31 -34.47 25.54 39.28
N ILE A 32 -35.22 24.77 38.49
CA ILE A 32 -36.09 23.69 38.98
C ILE A 32 -35.79 22.45 38.17
N ALA A 33 -35.47 21.37 38.87
CA ALA A 33 -35.32 20.05 38.30
C ALA A 33 -35.76 18.97 39.28
N ALA A 34 -36.10 17.81 38.74
CA ALA A 34 -36.36 16.60 39.50
C ALA A 34 -35.36 15.50 39.09
N ALA A 35 -34.99 14.66 40.06
CA ALA A 35 -34.30 13.41 39.76
C ALA A 35 -35.19 12.53 38.87
N PHE A 36 -34.61 11.88 37.88
CA PHE A 36 -35.34 10.94 37.02
C PHE A 36 -34.47 9.73 36.76
N SER A 37 -34.96 8.55 37.11
CA SER A 37 -34.16 7.34 36.95
C SER A 37 -34.18 6.86 35.50
N GLU A 38 -33.10 6.20 35.07
CA GLU A 38 -33.06 5.55 33.75
C GLU A 38 -34.16 4.47 33.62
N ALA A 39 -34.49 3.78 34.72
CA ALA A 39 -35.56 2.78 34.75
C ALA A 39 -36.94 3.40 34.46
N GLU A 40 -37.22 4.58 35.03
CA GLU A 40 -38.44 5.33 34.73
C GLU A 40 -38.47 5.83 33.29
N LEU A 41 -37.35 6.36 32.81
CA LEU A 41 -37.21 6.81 31.42
C LEU A 41 -37.53 5.68 30.44
N ARG A 42 -36.91 4.51 30.64
CA ARG A 42 -37.12 3.33 29.79
C ARG A 42 -38.55 2.82 29.85
N ARG A 43 -39.18 2.86 31.01
CA ARG A 43 -40.58 2.42 31.19
C ARG A 43 -41.57 3.38 30.53
N LEU A 44 -41.36 4.69 30.66
CA LEU A 44 -42.31 5.71 30.20
C LEU A 44 -42.14 6.08 28.72
N PHE A 45 -40.93 5.95 28.17
CA PHE A 45 -40.58 6.41 26.82
C PHE A 45 -39.91 5.32 25.99
N ALA A 46 -40.27 4.05 26.21
CA ALA A 46 -39.70 2.90 25.51
C ALA A 46 -39.76 3.05 23.98
N ASP A 47 -40.87 3.57 23.47
CA ASP A 47 -41.17 3.83 22.05
C ASP A 47 -40.30 4.93 21.43
N ARG A 48 -39.69 5.78 22.26
CA ARG A 48 -38.80 6.87 21.85
C ARG A 48 -37.31 6.55 22.00
N ILE A 49 -36.98 5.39 22.55
CA ILE A 49 -35.60 4.92 22.65
C ILE A 49 -35.22 4.24 21.34
N THR A 50 -34.14 4.73 20.73
CA THR A 50 -33.62 4.17 19.50
C THR A 50 -32.31 3.44 19.76
N ALA A 51 -32.20 2.20 19.29
CA ALA A 51 -30.93 1.49 19.22
C ALA A 51 -30.25 1.77 17.87
N GLY A 52 -28.93 1.96 17.89
CA GLY A 52 -28.15 2.25 16.70
C GLY A 52 -26.77 1.58 16.74
N ASP A 53 -26.40 0.97 15.63
CA ASP A 53 -25.11 0.34 15.44
C ASP A 53 -24.19 1.25 14.62
N ILE A 54 -23.08 1.65 15.26
CA ILE A 54 -22.05 2.52 14.68
C ILE A 54 -20.82 1.67 14.41
N CYS A 55 -20.30 1.76 13.19
CA CYS A 55 -19.00 1.21 12.82
C CYS A 55 -18.33 2.24 11.90
N GLN A 56 -17.33 2.95 12.42
CA GLN A 56 -16.71 4.07 11.72
C GLN A 56 -15.23 4.22 12.07
N TRP A 57 -14.47 4.88 11.20
CA TRP A 57 -13.10 5.28 11.49
C TRP A 57 -13.05 6.38 12.56
N SER A 58 -12.23 6.19 13.59
CA SER A 58 -11.82 7.25 14.51
C SER A 58 -10.46 7.78 14.09
N ARG A 59 -10.43 9.01 13.57
CA ARG A 59 -9.18 9.73 13.26
C ARG A 59 -8.31 9.91 14.50
N ARG A 60 -8.96 10.19 15.64
CA ARG A 60 -8.29 10.40 16.94
C ARG A 60 -7.57 9.14 17.41
N ASP A 61 -8.25 7.99 17.37
CA ASP A 61 -7.73 6.73 17.90
C ASP A 61 -6.99 5.91 16.84
N ARG A 62 -7.05 6.35 15.57
CA ARG A 62 -6.55 5.63 14.38
C ARG A 62 -7.04 4.18 14.35
N ALA A 63 -8.33 4.00 14.62
CA ALA A 63 -8.97 2.70 14.77
C ALA A 63 -10.45 2.72 14.34
N VAL A 64 -10.98 1.55 13.99
CA VAL A 64 -12.40 1.33 13.75
C VAL A 64 -13.13 1.24 15.08
N LEU A 65 -14.09 2.14 15.30
CA LEU A 65 -14.99 2.14 16.45
C LEU A 65 -16.27 1.41 16.09
N ALA A 66 -16.43 0.19 16.60
CA ALA A 66 -17.66 -0.58 16.54
C ALA A 66 -18.42 -0.48 17.87
N ARG A 67 -19.55 0.23 17.89
CA ARG A 67 -20.33 0.58 19.07
C ARG A 67 -21.82 0.35 18.83
N ARG A 68 -22.51 -0.21 19.82
CA ARG A 68 -23.97 -0.31 19.87
C ARG A 68 -24.47 0.67 20.92
N ARG A 69 -25.29 1.62 20.50
CA ARG A 69 -25.81 2.70 21.34
C ARG A 69 -27.31 2.61 21.49
N GLU A 70 -27.79 2.94 22.68
CA GLU A 70 -29.18 3.26 22.92
C GLU A 70 -29.29 4.74 23.25
N MET A 71 -30.19 5.43 22.55
CA MET A 71 -30.35 6.87 22.62
C MET A 71 -31.79 7.23 22.98
N PHE A 72 -31.96 8.27 23.78
CA PHE A 72 -33.22 8.98 23.94
C PHE A 72 -33.03 10.43 23.47
N GLY A 73 -33.47 10.72 22.25
CA GLY A 73 -33.08 11.96 21.57
C GLY A 73 -31.56 12.08 21.46
N ALA A 74 -30.97 13.12 22.05
CA ALA A 74 -29.52 13.31 22.10
C ALA A 74 -28.82 12.61 23.27
N LEU A 75 -29.57 12.06 24.24
CA LEU A 75 -29.01 11.44 25.45
C LEU A 75 -28.58 9.99 25.17
N VAL A 76 -27.31 9.68 25.41
CA VAL A 76 -26.77 8.31 25.34
C VAL A 76 -27.14 7.56 26.63
N LEU A 77 -28.01 6.57 26.52
CA LEU A 77 -28.42 5.72 27.65
C LEU A 77 -27.44 4.57 27.87
N SER A 78 -26.95 3.97 26.79
CA SER A 78 -26.01 2.87 26.81
C SER A 78 -25.06 2.99 25.63
N ASP A 79 -23.78 2.72 25.85
CA ASP A 79 -22.77 2.69 24.79
C ASP A 79 -21.83 1.50 25.04
N GLN A 80 -22.02 0.44 24.24
CA GLN A 80 -21.32 -0.82 24.41
C GLN A 80 -20.52 -1.16 23.16
N HIS A 81 -19.50 -2.01 23.32
CA HIS A 81 -18.78 -2.52 22.15
C HIS A 81 -19.68 -3.46 21.35
N TRP A 82 -19.79 -3.21 20.05
CA TRP A 82 -20.53 -4.09 19.14
C TRP A 82 -19.64 -5.28 18.76
N ARG A 83 -19.67 -6.33 19.59
CA ARG A 83 -18.80 -7.51 19.49
C ARG A 83 -18.96 -8.24 18.15
N ASP A 84 -20.21 -8.43 17.72
CA ASP A 84 -20.56 -9.17 16.50
C ASP A 84 -20.77 -8.22 15.32
N CYS A 85 -19.94 -7.18 15.21
CA CYS A 85 -19.98 -6.25 14.08
C CYS A 85 -19.61 -6.99 12.78
N PRO A 86 -20.45 -6.93 11.72
CA PRO A 86 -20.18 -7.63 10.46
C PRO A 86 -18.83 -7.22 9.84
N PRO A 87 -18.02 -8.16 9.34
CA PRO A 87 -16.75 -7.91 8.65
C PRO A 87 -16.83 -6.81 7.60
N GLU A 88 -17.94 -6.72 6.86
CA GLU A 88 -18.15 -5.76 5.78
C GLU A 88 -18.27 -4.33 6.32
N ARG A 89 -18.88 -4.15 7.50
CA ARG A 89 -18.98 -2.84 8.17
C ARG A 89 -17.60 -2.38 8.66
N ILE A 90 -16.78 -3.32 9.10
CA ILE A 90 -15.41 -3.08 9.56
C ILE A 90 -14.53 -2.70 8.38
N ALA A 91 -14.62 -3.45 7.29
CA ALA A 91 -13.93 -3.16 6.05
C ALA A 91 -14.29 -1.77 5.52
N ALA A 92 -15.58 -1.42 5.47
CA ALA A 92 -16.02 -0.09 5.07
C ALA A 92 -15.43 1.03 5.94
N ALA A 93 -15.49 0.88 7.27
CA ALA A 93 -14.88 1.84 8.19
C ALA A 93 -13.35 1.91 8.03
N MET A 94 -12.67 0.79 7.78
CA MET A 94 -11.23 0.78 7.56
C MET A 94 -10.85 1.40 6.22
N ILE A 95 -11.68 1.27 5.17
CA ILE A 95 -11.49 1.97 3.89
C ILE A 95 -11.51 3.49 4.10
N ASP A 96 -12.44 4.01 4.90
CA ASP A 96 -12.44 5.44 5.26
C ASP A 96 -11.15 5.82 6.00
N GLY A 97 -10.64 4.93 6.85
CA GLY A 97 -9.35 5.10 7.50
C GLY A 97 -8.16 5.13 6.54
N ILE A 98 -8.15 4.26 5.52
CA ILE A 98 -7.10 4.26 4.49
C ILE A 98 -7.20 5.53 3.63
N ARG A 99 -8.40 6.01 3.31
CA ARG A 99 -8.59 7.28 2.58
C ARG A 99 -8.10 8.49 3.39
N ASP A 100 -8.29 8.47 4.71
CA ASP A 100 -7.81 9.49 5.63
C ASP A 100 -6.28 9.48 5.79
N LEU A 101 -5.67 8.28 5.83
CA LEU A 101 -4.23 8.11 6.04
C LEU A 101 -3.40 8.11 4.75
N GLY A 102 -4.03 7.87 3.59
CA GLY A 102 -3.38 7.63 2.31
C GLY A 102 -2.81 6.21 2.16
N LEU A 103 -2.35 5.87 0.95
CA LEU A 103 -1.76 4.56 0.66
C LEU A 103 -0.46 4.30 1.42
N GLY A 104 0.22 5.35 1.90
CA GLY A 104 1.41 5.22 2.75
C GLY A 104 1.17 4.50 4.08
N ALA A 105 -0.09 4.31 4.50
CA ALA A 105 -0.42 3.47 5.64
C ALA A 105 -0.29 1.96 5.36
N LEU A 106 -0.31 1.57 4.09
CA LEU A 106 -0.21 0.19 3.64
C LEU A 106 1.25 -0.21 3.44
N ALA A 107 1.57 -1.47 3.73
CA ALA A 107 2.91 -2.02 3.50
C ALA A 107 2.97 -2.77 2.15
N PHE A 108 3.33 -2.06 1.08
CA PHE A 108 3.53 -2.70 -0.23
C PHE A 108 4.79 -3.56 -0.23
N SER A 109 4.60 -4.86 -0.44
CA SER A 109 5.72 -5.78 -0.66
C SER A 109 6.43 -5.45 -1.97
N LYS A 110 7.68 -5.90 -2.13
CA LYS A 110 8.42 -5.72 -3.39
C LYS A 110 7.64 -6.27 -4.60
N ALA A 111 6.95 -7.39 -4.44
CA ALA A 111 6.14 -7.97 -5.50
C ALA A 111 4.94 -7.08 -5.87
N ALA A 112 4.26 -6.50 -4.87
CA ALA A 112 3.16 -5.56 -5.10
C ALA A 112 3.63 -4.29 -5.80
N THR A 113 4.73 -3.69 -5.33
CA THR A 113 5.33 -2.50 -5.96
C THR A 113 5.72 -2.77 -7.41
N TYR A 114 6.32 -3.93 -7.70
CA TYR A 114 6.71 -4.30 -9.06
C TYR A 114 5.50 -4.53 -9.95
N LEU A 115 4.42 -5.13 -9.44
CA LEU A 115 3.17 -5.30 -10.19
C LEU A 115 2.56 -3.93 -10.55
N ILE A 116 2.47 -3.03 -9.58
CA ILE A 116 1.96 -1.65 -9.79
C ILE A 116 2.76 -0.95 -10.88
N ALA A 117 4.10 -0.95 -10.76
CA ALA A 117 4.96 -0.30 -11.73
C ALA A 117 4.82 -0.88 -13.14
N ARG A 118 4.69 -2.21 -13.28
CA ARG A 118 4.47 -2.89 -14.57
C ARG A 118 3.14 -2.48 -15.21
N VAL A 119 2.07 -2.46 -14.43
CA VAL A 119 0.73 -2.10 -14.89
C VAL A 119 0.72 -0.65 -15.36
N GLU A 120 1.19 0.28 -14.53
CA GLU A 120 1.23 1.70 -14.87
C GLU A 120 2.15 1.98 -16.07
N PHE A 121 3.29 1.29 -16.19
CA PHE A 121 4.20 1.43 -17.33
C PHE A 121 3.50 1.20 -18.68
N LEU A 122 2.66 0.16 -18.79
CA LEU A 122 1.91 -0.13 -20.00
C LEU A 122 0.66 0.74 -20.13
N ARG A 123 -0.05 1.01 -19.03
CA ARG A 123 -1.25 1.87 -19.02
C ARG A 123 -0.94 3.28 -19.54
N LEU A 124 0.14 3.88 -19.05
CA LEU A 124 0.65 5.19 -19.51
C LEU A 124 1.09 5.19 -20.99
N ARG A 125 1.22 4.01 -21.60
CA ARG A 125 1.52 3.80 -23.03
C ARG A 125 0.31 3.34 -23.83
N GLY A 126 -0.90 3.51 -23.29
CA GLY A 126 -2.17 3.28 -23.99
C GLY A 126 -2.72 1.86 -23.92
N ALA A 127 -2.15 0.98 -23.08
CA ALA A 127 -2.74 -0.33 -22.85
C ALA A 127 -4.02 -0.22 -22.01
N GLU A 128 -5.06 -1.00 -22.36
CA GLU A 128 -6.30 -1.10 -21.59
C GLU A 128 -6.10 -1.91 -20.31
N LEU A 129 -5.52 -1.25 -19.31
CA LEU A 129 -5.23 -1.81 -18.00
C LEU A 129 -5.95 -1.01 -16.89
N PRO A 130 -6.32 -1.65 -15.78
CA PRO A 130 -6.90 -0.97 -14.64
C PRO A 130 -5.95 0.12 -14.10
N ASP A 131 -6.53 1.18 -13.55
CA ASP A 131 -5.77 2.25 -12.91
C ASP A 131 -5.12 1.75 -11.61
N PHE A 132 -3.78 1.74 -11.61
CA PHE A 132 -2.94 1.36 -10.46
C PHE A 132 -2.14 2.58 -9.94
N SER A 133 -2.48 3.79 -10.37
CA SER A 133 -1.99 5.01 -9.74
C SER A 133 -2.49 5.11 -8.30
N GLU A 134 -1.89 5.99 -7.50
CA GLU A 134 -2.33 6.21 -6.12
C GLU A 134 -3.82 6.56 -6.03
N ALA A 135 -4.30 7.45 -6.91
CA ALA A 135 -5.72 7.81 -6.97
C ALA A 135 -6.61 6.62 -7.36
N GLY A 136 -6.23 5.87 -8.41
CA GLY A 136 -7.01 4.72 -8.87
C GLY A 136 -7.08 3.58 -7.84
N LEU A 137 -5.99 3.34 -7.11
CA LEU A 137 -5.96 2.35 -6.04
C LEU A 137 -6.80 2.76 -4.83
N LEU A 138 -6.81 4.06 -4.47
CA LEU A 138 -7.65 4.60 -3.40
C LEU A 138 -9.14 4.56 -3.74
N GLU A 139 -9.49 4.89 -4.99
CA GLU A 139 -10.87 4.84 -5.48
C GLU A 139 -11.40 3.41 -5.41
N ALA A 140 -10.61 2.44 -5.86
CA ALA A 140 -11.03 1.05 -5.98
C ALA A 140 -10.76 0.19 -4.74
N LEU A 141 -10.41 0.78 -3.58
CA LEU A 141 -10.26 0.06 -2.30
C LEU A 141 -11.42 -0.93 -1.99
N PRO A 142 -12.71 -0.58 -2.25
CA PRO A 142 -13.82 -1.50 -2.04
C PRO A 142 -13.69 -2.82 -2.81
N ASP A 143 -13.05 -2.80 -3.99
CA ASP A 143 -13.00 -3.97 -4.87
C ASP A 143 -11.81 -4.87 -4.57
N TRP A 144 -10.64 -4.28 -4.35
CA TRP A 144 -9.39 -5.05 -4.29
C TRP A 144 -8.89 -5.31 -2.87
N LEU A 145 -9.23 -4.45 -1.90
CA LEU A 145 -8.72 -4.56 -0.53
C LEU A 145 -9.80 -4.92 0.49
N ALA A 146 -11.05 -4.49 0.31
CA ALA A 146 -12.13 -4.73 1.27
C ALA A 146 -12.26 -6.19 1.76
N PRO A 147 -12.12 -7.22 0.90
CA PRO A 147 -12.21 -8.62 1.33
C PRO A 147 -11.18 -9.02 2.41
N TYR A 148 -10.07 -8.28 2.50
CA TYR A 148 -8.98 -8.55 3.44
C TYR A 148 -9.05 -7.69 4.72
N LEU A 149 -9.99 -6.72 4.79
CA LEU A 149 -10.05 -5.75 5.88
C LEU A 149 -11.00 -6.13 7.03
N GLY A 150 -11.77 -7.22 6.90
CA GLY A 150 -12.82 -7.58 7.86
C GLY A 150 -12.36 -7.77 9.32
N ASN A 151 -11.09 -8.10 9.53
CA ASN A 151 -10.49 -8.27 10.85
C ASN A 151 -9.58 -7.10 11.28
N CYS A 152 -9.39 -6.10 10.43
CA CYS A 152 -8.52 -4.96 10.72
C CYS A 152 -9.27 -3.95 11.60
N ARG A 153 -8.74 -3.67 12.79
CA ARG A 153 -9.37 -2.73 13.74
C ARG A 153 -8.55 -1.48 13.96
N ARG A 154 -7.25 -1.50 13.69
CA ARG A 154 -6.32 -0.39 13.90
C ARG A 154 -5.49 -0.11 12.65
N ALA A 155 -5.00 1.12 12.51
CA ALA A 155 -4.05 1.47 11.45
C ALA A 155 -2.81 0.55 11.41
N SER A 156 -2.37 0.07 12.58
CA SER A 156 -1.22 -0.84 12.68
C SER A 156 -1.44 -2.16 11.95
N ASP A 157 -2.68 -2.63 11.87
CA ASP A 157 -3.02 -3.95 11.31
C ASP A 157 -2.79 -3.95 9.79
N LEU A 158 -2.96 -2.79 9.15
CA LEU A 158 -2.73 -2.57 7.72
C LEU A 158 -1.31 -2.92 7.27
N LYS A 159 -0.32 -2.81 8.16
CA LYS A 159 1.09 -3.11 7.85
C LYS A 159 1.35 -4.61 7.70
N SER A 160 0.47 -5.46 8.23
CA SER A 160 0.60 -6.92 8.15
C SER A 160 -0.14 -7.54 6.97
N LEU A 161 -0.91 -6.75 6.21
CA LEU A 161 -1.69 -7.24 5.09
C LEU A 161 -0.79 -7.57 3.90
N ASP A 162 -0.99 -8.76 3.32
CA ASP A 162 -0.47 -9.04 1.99
C ASP A 162 -1.39 -8.43 0.93
N LEU A 163 -0.90 -7.38 0.28
CA LEU A 163 -1.66 -6.61 -0.71
C LEU A 163 -1.56 -7.22 -2.12
N PHE A 164 -0.60 -8.10 -2.35
CA PHE A 164 -0.34 -8.64 -3.69
C PHE A 164 -1.55 -9.41 -4.25
N PRO A 165 -2.22 -10.31 -3.50
CA PRO A 165 -3.39 -11.04 -4.01
C PRO A 165 -4.51 -10.12 -4.47
N GLY A 166 -4.83 -9.08 -3.69
CA GLY A 166 -5.88 -8.11 -4.04
C GLY A 166 -5.53 -7.28 -5.26
N LEU A 167 -4.27 -6.85 -5.40
CA LEU A 167 -3.81 -6.15 -6.60
C LEU A 167 -3.86 -7.08 -7.83
N ALA A 168 -3.39 -8.32 -7.69
CA ALA A 168 -3.36 -9.28 -8.79
C ALA A 168 -4.77 -9.67 -9.27
N SER A 169 -5.76 -9.75 -8.37
CA SER A 169 -7.14 -10.08 -8.73
C SER A 169 -7.84 -9.00 -9.56
N ARG A 170 -7.29 -7.77 -9.63
CA ARG A 170 -7.81 -6.71 -10.50
C ARG A 170 -7.49 -6.94 -11.98
N LEU A 171 -6.55 -7.83 -12.29
CA LEU A 171 -6.11 -8.08 -13.65
C LEU A 171 -6.82 -9.31 -14.21
N THR A 172 -7.39 -9.15 -15.41
CA THR A 172 -7.90 -10.31 -16.15
C THR A 172 -6.77 -11.20 -16.62
N TRP A 173 -7.10 -12.41 -17.06
CA TRP A 173 -6.11 -13.31 -17.64
C TRP A 173 -5.43 -12.72 -18.90
N GLU A 174 -6.20 -12.06 -19.77
CA GLU A 174 -5.65 -11.40 -20.97
C GLU A 174 -4.71 -10.25 -20.61
N GLN A 175 -5.06 -9.46 -19.59
CA GLN A 175 -4.20 -8.38 -19.10
C GLN A 175 -2.90 -8.92 -18.49
N ASN A 176 -2.96 -10.04 -17.76
CA ASN A 176 -1.76 -10.72 -17.27
C ASN A 176 -0.86 -11.21 -18.42
N LYS A 177 -1.44 -11.82 -19.45
CA LYS A 177 -0.68 -12.19 -20.66
C LYS A 177 -0.05 -11.00 -21.37
N LEU A 178 -0.79 -9.89 -21.47
CA LEU A 178 -0.29 -8.65 -22.05
C LEU A 178 0.92 -8.12 -21.26
N LEU A 179 0.82 -8.10 -19.92
CA LEU A 179 1.92 -7.72 -19.04
C LEU A 179 3.12 -8.64 -19.23
N ASP A 180 2.94 -9.96 -19.28
CA ASP A 180 4.05 -10.88 -19.43
C ASP A 180 4.76 -10.76 -20.78
N ARG A 181 4.02 -10.41 -21.85
CA ARG A 181 4.58 -10.18 -23.18
C ARG A 181 5.28 -8.83 -23.31
N LEU A 182 4.65 -7.74 -22.87
CA LEU A 182 5.13 -6.37 -23.14
C LEU A 182 5.90 -5.76 -21.97
N ALA A 183 5.65 -6.17 -20.74
CA ALA A 183 6.34 -5.69 -19.54
C ALA A 183 6.68 -6.89 -18.65
N PRO A 184 7.55 -7.82 -19.10
CA PRO A 184 7.86 -9.02 -18.35
C PRO A 184 8.40 -8.67 -16.96
N ALA A 185 7.99 -9.44 -15.94
CA ALA A 185 8.47 -9.26 -14.56
C ALA A 185 10.00 -9.43 -14.44
N SER A 186 10.59 -10.16 -15.37
CA SER A 186 12.01 -10.46 -15.40
C SER A 186 12.47 -10.79 -16.81
N ILE A 187 13.73 -10.50 -17.11
CA ILE A 187 14.43 -11.03 -18.28
C ILE A 187 15.42 -12.11 -17.85
N THR A 188 15.91 -12.90 -18.82
CA THR A 188 16.91 -13.92 -18.57
C THR A 188 18.25 -13.47 -19.15
N ALA A 189 19.27 -13.35 -18.30
CA ALA A 189 20.63 -13.10 -18.74
C ALA A 189 21.18 -14.31 -19.54
N PRO A 190 22.20 -14.13 -20.39
CA PRO A 190 22.88 -15.23 -21.08
C PRO A 190 23.36 -16.38 -20.16
N THR A 191 23.64 -16.09 -18.89
CA THR A 191 23.96 -17.12 -17.87
C THR A 191 22.75 -17.91 -17.35
N GLY A 192 21.54 -17.65 -17.85
CA GLY A 192 20.28 -18.15 -17.30
C GLY A 192 19.82 -17.44 -16.02
N THR A 193 20.44 -16.33 -15.61
CA THR A 193 20.00 -15.58 -14.42
C THR A 193 18.68 -14.88 -14.72
N ARG A 194 17.69 -15.09 -13.86
CA ARG A 194 16.44 -14.33 -13.91
C ARG A 194 16.63 -12.97 -13.25
N LEU A 195 16.61 -11.91 -14.03
CA LEU A 195 16.80 -10.52 -13.61
C LEU A 195 15.44 -9.86 -13.51
N ALA A 196 15.02 -9.47 -12.30
CA ALA A 196 13.78 -8.73 -12.13
C ALA A 196 13.90 -7.35 -12.78
N VAL A 197 12.92 -6.98 -13.60
CA VAL A 197 12.89 -5.65 -14.25
C VAL A 197 12.19 -4.68 -13.31
N ASP A 198 12.85 -3.57 -13.00
CA ASP A 198 12.26 -2.46 -12.27
C ASP A 198 11.63 -1.48 -13.25
N TYR A 199 10.31 -1.29 -13.15
CA TYR A 199 9.54 -0.35 -13.99
C TYR A 199 9.20 0.96 -13.25
N GLY A 200 9.64 1.12 -11.99
CA GLY A 200 9.30 2.27 -11.15
C GLY A 200 10.10 3.54 -11.46
N GLY A 201 11.20 3.41 -12.19
CA GLY A 201 12.01 4.54 -12.65
C GLY A 201 11.48 5.19 -13.93
N ALA A 202 12.13 6.27 -14.37
CA ALA A 202 11.81 6.95 -15.63
C ALA A 202 11.95 6.04 -16.87
N GLN A 203 12.87 5.09 -16.81
CA GLN A 203 13.09 4.05 -17.81
C GLN A 203 13.21 2.70 -17.09
N PRO A 204 12.57 1.64 -17.60
CA PRO A 204 12.68 0.33 -16.97
C PRO A 204 14.11 -0.16 -16.97
N SER A 205 14.54 -0.75 -15.86
CA SER A 205 15.94 -1.08 -15.62
C SER A 205 16.13 -2.49 -15.07
N VAL A 206 17.35 -2.99 -15.26
CA VAL A 206 17.82 -4.25 -14.66
C VAL A 206 19.23 -4.05 -14.15
N SER A 207 19.51 -4.60 -12.97
CA SER A 207 20.87 -4.64 -12.42
C SER A 207 21.45 -6.03 -12.59
N VAL A 208 22.63 -6.11 -13.19
CA VAL A 208 23.26 -7.39 -13.54
C VAL A 208 24.77 -7.27 -13.49
N ARG A 209 25.45 -8.31 -13.01
CA ARG A 209 26.92 -8.34 -13.09
C ARG A 209 27.36 -8.33 -14.55
N LEU A 210 28.34 -7.48 -14.86
CA LEU A 210 28.84 -7.29 -16.22
C LEU A 210 29.17 -8.62 -16.91
N GLN A 211 29.87 -9.52 -16.22
CA GLN A 211 30.28 -10.80 -16.80
C GLN A 211 29.13 -11.75 -17.18
N GLU A 212 27.91 -11.49 -16.71
CA GLU A 212 26.74 -12.28 -17.08
C GLU A 212 26.13 -11.86 -18.41
N MET A 213 26.52 -10.68 -18.93
CA MET A 213 26.05 -10.11 -20.19
C MET A 213 27.02 -10.35 -21.36
N PHE A 214 28.14 -11.03 -21.13
CA PHE A 214 29.02 -11.44 -22.23
C PHE A 214 28.28 -12.35 -23.22
N GLY A 215 28.65 -12.25 -24.49
CA GLY A 215 27.97 -13.00 -25.55
C GLY A 215 26.64 -12.38 -26.02
N LEU A 216 26.16 -11.30 -25.38
CA LEU A 216 24.92 -10.64 -25.77
C LEU A 216 25.22 -9.46 -26.71
N ASP A 217 24.77 -9.60 -27.96
CA ASP A 217 24.93 -8.64 -29.06
C ASP A 217 23.62 -7.92 -29.45
N GLU A 218 22.46 -8.39 -29.00
CA GLU A 218 21.19 -7.67 -29.05
C GLU A 218 20.84 -7.05 -27.69
N HIS A 219 20.53 -5.74 -27.68
CA HIS A 219 20.13 -5.07 -26.45
C HIS A 219 18.67 -5.43 -26.10
N PRO A 220 18.38 -5.83 -24.85
CA PRO A 220 17.03 -6.20 -24.44
C PRO A 220 16.09 -4.98 -24.43
N THR A 221 14.88 -5.17 -24.94
CA THR A 221 13.86 -4.12 -25.05
C THR A 221 12.54 -4.54 -24.43
N VAL A 222 11.76 -3.59 -23.92
CA VAL A 222 10.41 -3.81 -23.37
C VAL A 222 9.39 -2.83 -23.93
N GLY A 223 8.11 -3.11 -23.70
CA GLY A 223 6.99 -2.28 -24.10
C GLY A 223 6.66 -2.39 -25.59
N PRO A 224 5.53 -1.77 -26.01
CA PRO A 224 5.05 -1.82 -27.39
C PRO A 224 6.03 -1.19 -28.39
N ASN A 225 6.81 -0.18 -27.96
CA ASN A 225 7.74 0.56 -28.82
C ASN A 225 9.18 0.03 -28.77
N ARG A 226 9.40 -1.18 -28.24
CA ARG A 226 10.73 -1.77 -28.01
C ARG A 226 11.71 -0.78 -27.33
N LEU A 227 11.27 -0.19 -26.22
CA LEU A 227 12.10 0.70 -25.40
C LEU A 227 13.31 -0.09 -24.86
N PRO A 228 14.56 0.36 -25.07
CA PRO A 228 15.74 -0.31 -24.51
C PRO A 228 15.69 -0.33 -22.98
N LEU A 229 16.08 -1.44 -22.37
CA LEU A 229 16.19 -1.52 -20.92
C LEU A 229 17.44 -0.78 -20.43
N LEU A 230 17.31 0.00 -19.38
CA LEU A 230 18.48 0.57 -18.72
C LEU A 230 19.22 -0.55 -17.96
N ILE A 231 20.37 -0.97 -18.46
CA ILE A 231 21.17 -2.01 -17.83
C ILE A 231 22.20 -1.35 -16.90
N GLU A 232 22.00 -1.53 -15.61
CA GLU A 232 23.00 -1.21 -14.60
C GLU A 232 23.98 -2.39 -14.49
N LEU A 233 25.15 -2.22 -15.09
CA LEU A 233 26.23 -3.18 -15.04
C LEU A 233 26.93 -3.08 -13.68
N LEU A 234 27.05 -4.22 -13.01
CA LEU A 234 27.65 -4.35 -11.69
C LEU A 234 29.00 -5.06 -11.76
N SER A 235 29.91 -4.68 -10.87
CA SER A 235 31.13 -5.42 -10.58
C SER A 235 30.84 -6.76 -9.89
N PRO A 236 31.83 -7.67 -9.76
CA PRO A 236 31.67 -8.92 -8.99
C PRO A 236 31.18 -8.70 -7.55
N ALA A 237 31.51 -7.56 -6.94
CA ALA A 237 31.08 -7.17 -5.60
C ALA A 237 29.73 -6.43 -5.58
N GLN A 238 28.92 -6.52 -6.64
CA GLN A 238 27.58 -5.90 -6.74
C GLN A 238 27.58 -4.36 -6.65
N ARG A 239 28.71 -3.71 -6.96
CA ARG A 239 28.78 -2.24 -7.06
C ARG A 239 28.55 -1.78 -8.49
N PRO A 240 27.75 -0.72 -8.74
CA PRO A 240 27.56 -0.16 -10.06
C PRO A 240 28.90 0.24 -10.69
N VAL A 241 29.08 -0.10 -11.97
CA VAL A 241 30.28 0.27 -12.75
C VAL A 241 29.93 1.09 -13.99
N GLN A 242 28.82 0.79 -14.64
CA GLN A 242 28.34 1.51 -15.81
C GLN A 242 26.83 1.30 -15.92
N THR A 243 26.13 2.31 -16.41
CA THR A 243 24.74 2.17 -16.82
C THR A 243 24.63 2.43 -18.32
N THR A 244 23.91 1.58 -19.05
CA THR A 244 23.75 1.72 -20.51
C THR A 244 22.35 1.32 -21.00
N ALA A 245 21.85 2.04 -22.00
CA ALA A 245 20.68 1.66 -22.80
C ALA A 245 21.08 1.19 -24.22
N ASP A 246 22.39 1.05 -24.48
CA ASP A 246 22.96 0.46 -25.69
C ASP A 246 24.15 -0.42 -25.27
N LEU A 247 23.85 -1.71 -25.05
CA LEU A 247 24.84 -2.68 -24.61
C LEU A 247 25.87 -2.98 -25.73
N PRO A 248 25.46 -3.16 -27.00
CA PRO A 248 26.42 -3.28 -28.11
C PRO A 248 27.33 -2.06 -28.28
N GLY A 249 26.79 -0.85 -28.14
CA GLY A 249 27.59 0.39 -28.15
C GLY A 249 28.58 0.47 -26.99
N PHE A 250 28.17 0.04 -25.80
CA PHE A 250 29.05 -0.07 -24.63
C PHE A 250 30.23 -1.02 -24.90
N TRP A 251 29.98 -2.20 -25.48
CA TRP A 251 31.03 -3.16 -25.83
C TRP A 251 32.07 -2.60 -26.79
N ARG A 252 31.63 -1.83 -27.79
CA ARG A 252 32.51 -1.23 -28.81
C ARG A 252 33.32 -0.02 -28.32
N SER A 253 32.90 0.60 -27.21
CA SER A 253 33.48 1.87 -26.74
C SER A 253 34.02 1.78 -25.32
N SER A 254 33.15 1.98 -24.32
CA SER A 254 33.53 2.20 -22.92
C SER A 254 33.99 0.93 -22.21
N TYR A 255 33.73 -0.26 -22.77
CA TYR A 255 34.13 -1.52 -22.15
C TYR A 255 35.64 -1.63 -21.94
N ALA A 256 36.48 -1.11 -22.84
CA ALA A 256 37.94 -1.23 -22.72
C ALA A 256 38.47 -0.58 -21.43
N ASP A 257 37.92 0.58 -21.06
CA ASP A 257 38.29 1.29 -19.84
C ASP A 257 37.75 0.59 -18.59
N VAL A 258 36.48 0.15 -18.62
CA VAL A 258 35.87 -0.63 -17.54
C VAL A 258 36.65 -1.93 -17.31
N ARG A 259 37.04 -2.62 -18.40
CA ARG A 259 37.86 -3.82 -18.37
C ARG A 259 39.21 -3.58 -17.68
N LYS A 260 39.88 -2.46 -17.96
CA LYS A 260 41.17 -2.10 -17.35
C LYS A 260 41.04 -1.93 -15.83
N ASP A 261 40.04 -1.18 -15.37
CA ASP A 261 39.78 -0.99 -13.93
C ASP A 261 39.37 -2.31 -13.25
N MET A 262 38.45 -3.05 -13.87
CA MET A 262 37.94 -4.32 -13.34
C MET A 262 39.02 -5.40 -13.27
N ARG A 263 39.96 -5.45 -14.22
CA ARG A 263 41.09 -6.39 -14.18
C ARG A 263 42.05 -6.10 -13.03
N GLY A 264 42.25 -4.83 -12.67
CA GLY A 264 43.05 -4.42 -11.51
C GLY A 264 42.38 -4.79 -10.18
N ARG A 265 41.09 -4.46 -10.04
CA ARG A 265 40.33 -4.71 -8.79
C ARG A 265 39.94 -6.17 -8.58
N TYR A 266 39.65 -6.90 -9.66
CA TYR A 266 39.13 -8.26 -9.65
C TYR A 266 39.93 -9.18 -10.60
N PRO A 267 41.22 -9.42 -10.34
CA PRO A 267 42.11 -10.13 -11.27
C PRO A 267 41.74 -11.60 -11.49
N ARG A 268 40.97 -12.21 -10.58
CA ARG A 268 40.50 -13.59 -10.69
C ARG A 268 39.26 -13.76 -11.58
N HIS A 269 38.62 -12.67 -12.00
CA HIS A 269 37.44 -12.73 -12.86
C HIS A 269 37.84 -12.65 -14.34
N PRO A 270 37.07 -13.26 -15.25
CA PRO A 270 37.35 -13.16 -16.68
C PRO A 270 36.96 -11.79 -17.22
N TRP A 271 37.93 -11.12 -17.84
CA TRP A 271 37.79 -9.81 -18.50
C TRP A 271 38.29 -9.93 -19.95
N PRO A 272 37.50 -10.57 -20.84
CA PRO A 272 37.88 -10.86 -22.22
C PRO A 272 38.21 -9.60 -23.01
N GLU A 273 39.00 -9.71 -24.07
CA GLU A 273 39.26 -8.56 -24.95
C GLU A 273 38.01 -8.23 -25.77
N ASP A 274 37.38 -9.28 -26.29
CA ASP A 274 36.10 -9.20 -27.00
C ASP A 274 34.98 -9.75 -26.10
N PRO A 275 34.12 -8.88 -25.52
CA PRO A 275 33.00 -9.30 -24.68
C PRO A 275 31.82 -9.87 -25.47
N THR A 276 31.76 -9.65 -26.79
CA THR A 276 30.61 -10.01 -27.65
C THR A 276 30.60 -11.50 -28.03
N ILE A 277 31.75 -12.17 -27.99
CA ILE A 277 31.89 -13.62 -28.27
C ILE A 277 32.26 -14.43 -27.03
N ALA A 278 32.52 -13.77 -25.90
CA ALA A 278 32.96 -14.44 -24.68
C ALA A 278 31.81 -15.21 -24.01
N ALA A 279 32.12 -16.39 -23.47
CA ALA A 279 31.15 -17.17 -22.73
C ALA A 279 30.70 -16.43 -21.46
N PRO A 280 29.38 -16.24 -21.24
CA PRO A 280 28.86 -15.60 -20.04
C PRO A 280 29.13 -16.47 -18.82
N THR A 281 29.45 -15.85 -17.67
CA THR A 281 29.77 -16.61 -16.46
C THR A 281 29.39 -15.88 -15.18
N ARG A 282 29.17 -16.66 -14.13
CA ARG A 282 28.98 -16.18 -12.76
C ARG A 282 30.21 -16.38 -11.87
N ARG A 283 31.20 -17.13 -12.36
CA ARG A 283 32.30 -17.69 -11.57
C ARG A 283 33.61 -16.93 -11.82
N ALA A 284 34.47 -16.90 -10.81
CA ALA A 284 35.88 -16.57 -10.99
C ALA A 284 36.62 -17.73 -11.66
N LYS A 285 37.78 -17.47 -12.27
CA LYS A 285 38.65 -18.50 -12.82
C LYS A 285 39.09 -19.48 -11.71
N PRO A 286 39.17 -20.79 -11.99
CA PRO A 286 39.72 -21.78 -11.06
C PRO A 286 41.16 -21.42 -10.66
N ARG A 287 41.59 -21.79 -9.44
CA ARG A 287 43.00 -21.61 -9.03
C ARG A 287 43.91 -22.49 -9.89
N GLY A 288 44.90 -21.91 -10.56
CA GLY A 288 45.97 -22.64 -11.24
C GLY A 288 45.98 -22.58 -12.78
N THR A 289 45.19 -21.69 -13.40
CA THR A 289 45.23 -21.40 -14.84
C THR A 289 45.48 -19.92 -15.15
#